data_AF-A0A388TLN0-F1
#
_entry.id   AF-A0A388TLN0-F1
#
_cell.length_a   1.000
_cell.length_b   1.000
_cell.length_c   1.000
_cell.angle_alpha   90.00
_cell.angle_beta   90.00
_cell.angle_gamma   90.00
#
_symmetry.space_group_name_H-M   'P 1'
#
loop_
_entity.id
_entity.type
_entity.pdbx_description
1 polymer ?
#
loop_
_entity_poly.entity_id
_entity_poly.type
_entity_poly.pdbx_seq_one_letter_code
_entity_poly.pdbx_strand_id
1 'polypeptide(L)'
;TGDKEFLKDNYSIIKRGAKWILGKAQSNLKLDPGYRGIMPPGLSAEHFGLNDYYYWDDFWSLAGLQSAVQACEALDKKGSSLTRGLLKLQNAVDTSLRYAEAHLGQAIMPISPSRRMDSAAVGCLSAYYPCRVYAYDDQRLLNTVKYLHEKCFIKGGFFHDVNHSGYGTYLTMHIAQCYIGQRSAKAIDILGWLLKVASPTWCWPEAIHPRTLGGTIGDGHHGWAAADLCLLIRNML
;
A
#
# COMPACT_ATOMS: atom_id res chain seq x y z
N THR A 1 -3.06 23.66 2.26
CA THR A 1 -2.21 24.87 2.43
C THR A 1 -2.23 25.74 1.19
N GLY A 2 -2.26 25.19 -0.04
CA GLY A 2 -2.28 26.00 -1.26
C GLY A 2 -0.95 26.70 -1.57
N ASP A 3 0.13 26.26 -0.92
CA ASP A 3 1.45 26.90 -0.96
C ASP A 3 2.16 26.64 -2.29
N LYS A 4 1.96 27.56 -3.25
CA LYS A 4 2.54 27.46 -4.59
C LYS A 4 4.05 27.76 -4.62
N GLU A 5 4.57 28.59 -3.73
CA GLU A 5 6.01 28.90 -3.70
C GLU A 5 6.80 27.69 -3.21
N PHE A 6 6.36 27.03 -2.13
CA PHE A 6 6.97 25.77 -1.70
C PHE A 6 6.96 24.71 -2.80
N LEU A 7 5.84 24.57 -3.53
CA LEU A 7 5.74 23.64 -4.65
C LEU A 7 6.72 24.00 -5.78
N LYS A 8 6.86 25.28 -6.10
CA LYS A 8 7.76 25.78 -7.15
C LYS A 8 9.23 25.49 -6.81
N ASP A 9 9.63 25.71 -5.56
CA ASP A 9 11.00 25.45 -5.07
C ASP A 9 11.34 23.96 -5.16
N ASN A 10 10.38 23.09 -4.85
CA ASN A 10 10.57 21.64 -4.84
C ASN A 10 10.27 20.94 -6.18
N TYR A 11 9.69 21.65 -7.15
CA TYR A 11 9.23 21.06 -8.42
C TYR A 11 10.35 20.33 -9.19
N SER A 12 11.58 20.85 -9.15
CA SER A 12 12.71 20.23 -9.83
C SER A 12 13.03 18.84 -9.27
N ILE A 13 12.86 18.64 -7.96
CA ILE A 13 13.08 17.37 -7.26
C ILE A 13 11.95 16.40 -7.61
N ILE A 14 10.69 16.85 -7.55
CA ILE A 14 9.51 16.06 -7.94
C ILE A 14 9.67 15.53 -9.37
N LYS A 15 10.03 16.42 -10.32
CA LYS A 15 10.22 16.05 -11.73
C LYS A 15 11.35 15.03 -11.93
N ARG A 16 12.44 15.12 -11.15
CA ARG A 16 13.53 14.11 -11.20
C ARG A 16 13.06 12.76 -10.70
N GLY A 17 12.33 12.71 -9.58
CA GLY A 17 11.73 11.49 -9.05
C GLY A 17 10.77 10.83 -10.06
N ALA A 18 9.87 11.62 -10.64
CA ALA A 18 8.95 11.13 -11.66
C ALA A 18 9.68 10.56 -12.89
N LYS A 19 10.73 11.22 -13.37
CA LYS A 19 11.56 10.69 -14.46
C LYS A 19 12.28 9.40 -14.10
N TRP A 20 12.76 9.28 -12.85
CA TRP A 20 13.41 8.07 -12.38
C TRP A 20 12.44 6.89 -12.36
N ILE A 21 11.21 7.09 -11.85
CA ILE A 21 10.14 6.07 -11.87
C ILE A 21 9.90 5.58 -13.31
N LEU A 22 9.69 6.52 -14.24
CA LEU A 22 9.45 6.17 -15.65
C LEU A 22 10.63 5.46 -16.30
N GLY A 23 11.86 5.81 -15.93
CA GLY A 23 13.07 5.13 -16.40
C GLY A 23 13.19 3.71 -15.83
N LYS A 24 12.82 3.50 -14.56
CA LYS A 24 12.85 2.18 -13.91
C LYS A 24 11.82 1.23 -14.49
N ALA A 25 10.57 1.66 -14.68
CA ALA A 25 9.54 0.83 -15.32
C ALA A 25 9.96 0.33 -16.73
N GLN A 26 10.80 1.08 -17.45
CA GLN A 26 11.28 0.69 -18.78
C GLN A 26 12.28 -0.48 -18.77
N SER A 27 12.90 -0.83 -17.64
CA SER A 27 13.87 -1.95 -17.59
C SER A 27 13.23 -3.30 -17.87
N ASN A 28 11.91 -3.41 -17.69
CA ASN A 28 11.17 -4.66 -17.73
C ASN A 28 10.37 -4.88 -19.02
N LEU A 29 10.55 -4.04 -20.04
CA LEU A 29 9.72 -4.08 -21.26
C LEU A 29 9.84 -5.37 -22.08
N LYS A 30 10.91 -6.15 -21.86
CA LYS A 30 11.17 -7.42 -22.56
C LYS A 30 10.67 -8.66 -21.82
N LEU A 31 10.06 -8.49 -20.64
CA LEU A 31 9.57 -9.60 -19.84
C LEU A 31 8.18 -10.08 -20.29
N ASP A 32 7.75 -11.19 -19.71
CA ASP A 32 6.40 -11.74 -19.86
C ASP A 32 5.33 -10.73 -19.44
N PRO A 33 4.09 -10.86 -19.94
CA PRO A 33 3.02 -9.89 -19.68
C PRO A 33 2.79 -9.57 -18.20
N GLY A 34 2.99 -10.55 -17.31
CA GLY A 34 2.87 -10.35 -15.86
C GLY A 34 3.90 -9.40 -15.24
N TYR A 35 5.04 -9.19 -15.90
CA TYR A 35 6.17 -8.40 -15.38
C TYR A 35 6.52 -7.22 -16.28
N ARG A 36 5.86 -7.11 -17.44
CA ARG A 36 6.22 -6.15 -18.47
C ARG A 36 5.82 -4.74 -18.06
N GLY A 37 6.81 -3.88 -17.85
CA GLY A 37 6.59 -2.45 -17.65
C GLY A 37 6.13 -2.04 -16.25
N ILE A 38 6.03 -2.99 -15.32
CA ILE A 38 5.93 -2.71 -13.88
C ILE A 38 7.32 -2.43 -13.29
N MET A 39 7.39 -2.01 -12.03
CA MET A 39 8.65 -1.72 -11.35
C MET A 39 9.57 -2.94 -11.28
N PRO A 40 10.90 -2.75 -11.37
CA PRO A 40 11.88 -3.84 -11.26
C PRO A 40 11.85 -4.52 -9.90
N PRO A 41 12.33 -5.77 -9.81
CA PRO A 41 12.32 -6.48 -8.55
C PRO A 41 13.25 -5.79 -7.54
N GLY A 42 12.83 -5.80 -6.28
CA GLY A 42 13.56 -5.17 -5.19
C GLY A 42 13.23 -5.81 -3.85
N LEU A 43 13.90 -5.35 -2.80
CA LEU A 43 13.58 -5.73 -1.42
C LEU A 43 12.30 -5.04 -0.90
N SER A 44 11.88 -3.93 -1.54
CA SER A 44 10.70 -3.13 -1.19
C SER A 44 10.61 -2.82 0.31
N ALA A 45 9.40 -2.74 0.88
CA ALA A 45 9.22 -2.66 2.33
C ALA A 45 9.61 -3.99 2.98
N GLU A 46 10.25 -3.90 4.14
CA GLU A 46 10.94 -5.02 4.81
C GLU A 46 10.03 -6.20 5.17
N HIS A 47 8.71 -6.04 5.11
CA HIS A 47 7.75 -7.03 5.57
C HIS A 47 7.14 -7.90 4.45
N PHE A 48 7.58 -7.81 3.20
CA PHE A 48 6.99 -8.60 2.09
C PHE A 48 7.73 -9.90 1.73
N GLY A 49 8.97 -10.05 2.17
CA GLY A 49 9.81 -11.23 1.92
C GLY A 49 11.07 -10.90 1.12
N LEU A 50 11.51 -11.86 0.29
CA LEU A 50 12.74 -11.76 -0.50
C LEU A 50 12.58 -10.85 -1.74
N ASN A 51 13.65 -10.66 -2.51
CA ASN A 51 13.62 -9.83 -3.72
C ASN A 51 12.57 -10.30 -4.75
N ASP A 52 11.60 -9.45 -5.09
CA ASP A 52 10.50 -9.77 -6.03
C ASP A 52 9.89 -8.50 -6.66
N TYR A 53 8.97 -8.66 -7.62
CA TYR A 53 8.22 -7.61 -8.30
C TYR A 53 6.99 -7.20 -7.47
N TYR A 54 7.18 -6.26 -6.57
CA TYR A 54 6.15 -5.91 -5.60
C TYR A 54 5.17 -4.87 -6.13
N TYR A 55 3.86 -5.19 -6.10
CA TYR A 55 2.82 -4.22 -6.43
C TYR A 55 2.79 -3.02 -5.48
N TRP A 56 3.33 -3.17 -4.26
CA TRP A 56 3.58 -2.05 -3.37
C TRP A 56 4.40 -0.95 -4.07
N ASP A 57 5.51 -1.31 -4.72
CA ASP A 57 6.39 -0.36 -5.41
C ASP A 57 5.67 0.28 -6.61
N ASP A 58 4.85 -0.49 -7.31
CA ASP A 58 4.01 -0.02 -8.41
C ASP A 58 2.98 1.02 -7.95
N PHE A 59 2.24 0.75 -6.88
CA PHE A 59 1.19 1.64 -6.38
C PHE A 59 1.76 2.95 -5.83
N TRP A 60 2.89 2.90 -5.12
CA TRP A 60 3.61 4.11 -4.71
C TRP A 60 4.17 4.89 -5.89
N SER A 61 4.66 4.20 -6.92
CA SER A 61 5.14 4.82 -8.16
C SER A 61 4.01 5.51 -8.92
N LEU A 62 2.83 4.89 -9.01
CA LEU A 62 1.64 5.48 -9.61
C LEU A 62 1.21 6.74 -8.86
N ALA A 63 1.11 6.71 -7.52
CA ALA A 63 0.76 7.89 -6.74
C ALA A 63 1.81 9.02 -6.85
N GLY A 64 3.10 8.67 -6.89
CA GLY A 64 4.16 9.63 -7.13
C GLY A 64 4.04 10.33 -8.49
N LEU A 65 3.71 9.57 -9.54
CA LEU A 65 3.47 10.11 -10.87
C LEU A 65 2.19 10.95 -10.95
N GLN A 66 1.09 10.53 -10.31
CA GLN A 66 -0.13 11.32 -10.20
C GLN A 66 0.15 12.67 -9.53
N SER A 67 0.89 12.66 -8.42
CA SER A 67 1.31 13.87 -7.71
C SER A 67 2.18 14.77 -8.56
N ALA A 68 3.09 14.20 -9.36
CA ALA A 68 3.94 14.97 -10.27
C ALA A 68 3.16 15.61 -11.42
N VAL A 69 2.13 14.94 -11.94
CA VAL A 69 1.20 15.51 -12.94
C VAL A 69 0.41 16.67 -12.33
N GLN A 70 -0.16 16.49 -11.13
CA GLN A 70 -0.85 17.55 -10.40
C GLN A 70 0.06 18.76 -10.12
N ALA A 71 1.34 18.51 -9.79
CA ALA A 71 2.32 19.57 -9.61
C ALA A 71 2.62 20.34 -10.91
N CYS A 72 2.61 19.68 -12.07
CA CYS A 72 2.70 20.37 -13.36
C CYS A 72 1.49 21.27 -13.60
N GLU A 73 0.29 20.77 -13.35
CA GLU A 73 -0.97 21.51 -13.51
C GLU A 73 -1.03 22.74 -12.59
N ALA A 74 -0.72 22.57 -11.31
CA ALA A 74 -0.77 23.65 -10.32
C ALA A 74 0.23 24.80 -10.59
N LEU A 75 1.30 24.52 -11.34
CA LEU A 75 2.35 25.47 -11.72
C LEU A 75 2.28 25.88 -13.21
N ASP A 76 1.23 25.51 -13.94
CA ASP A 76 1.06 25.78 -15.38
C ASP A 76 2.25 25.32 -16.25
N LYS A 77 2.86 24.20 -15.88
CA LYS A 77 3.99 23.58 -16.59
C LYS A 77 3.53 22.45 -17.50
N LYS A 78 4.22 22.26 -18.63
CA LYS A 78 3.95 21.13 -19.55
C LYS A 78 4.24 19.78 -18.86
N GLY A 79 3.18 19.00 -18.59
CA GLY A 79 3.22 17.68 -17.96
C GLY A 79 2.96 16.49 -18.89
N SER A 80 2.73 16.69 -20.19
CA SER A 80 2.21 15.66 -21.11
C SER A 80 3.05 14.37 -21.18
N SER A 81 4.37 14.45 -21.03
CA SER A 81 5.23 13.25 -20.96
C SER A 81 5.04 12.46 -19.67
N LEU A 82 4.82 13.14 -18.53
CA LEU A 82 4.53 12.50 -17.25
C LEU A 82 3.13 11.87 -17.28
N THR A 83 2.13 12.57 -17.82
CA THR A 83 0.78 12.02 -18.03
C THR A 83 0.81 10.75 -18.87
N ARG A 84 1.54 10.77 -19.99
CA ARG A 84 1.71 9.57 -20.83
C ARG A 84 2.44 8.44 -20.10
N GLY A 85 3.46 8.78 -19.31
CA GLY A 85 4.21 7.83 -18.50
C GLY A 85 3.35 7.17 -17.43
N LEU A 86 2.56 7.96 -16.71
CA LEU A 86 1.57 7.50 -15.73
C LEU A 86 0.60 6.50 -16.36
N LEU A 87 -0.03 6.86 -17.47
CA LEU A 87 -0.96 5.97 -18.17
C LEU A 87 -0.30 4.67 -18.65
N LYS A 88 0.97 4.72 -19.06
CA LYS A 88 1.72 3.51 -19.43
C LYS A 88 1.98 2.60 -18.25
N LEU A 89 2.42 3.14 -17.11
CA LEU A 89 2.62 2.36 -15.89
C LEU A 89 1.30 1.78 -15.39
N GLN A 90 0.23 2.58 -15.37
CA GLN A 90 -1.10 2.13 -14.97
C GLN A 90 -1.56 0.92 -15.79
N ASN A 91 -1.46 1.01 -17.12
CA ASN A 91 -1.80 -0.10 -18.02
C ASN A 91 -0.93 -1.34 -17.81
N ALA A 92 0.36 -1.17 -17.50
CA ALA A 92 1.26 -2.27 -17.19
C ALA A 92 0.85 -2.99 -15.90
N VAL A 93 0.56 -2.22 -14.84
CA VAL A 93 0.08 -2.76 -13.56
C VAL A 93 -1.26 -3.47 -13.72
N ASP A 94 -2.22 -2.89 -14.46
CA ASP A 94 -3.50 -3.54 -14.73
C ASP A 94 -3.35 -4.83 -15.56
N THR A 95 -2.39 -4.86 -16.48
CA THR A 95 -2.06 -6.09 -17.23
C THR A 95 -1.45 -7.15 -16.34
N SER A 96 -0.56 -6.75 -15.44
CA SER A 96 0.06 -7.62 -14.45
C SER A 96 -0.97 -8.19 -13.47
N LEU A 97 -1.91 -7.38 -12.98
CA LEU A 97 -2.99 -7.83 -12.10
C LEU A 97 -3.94 -8.82 -12.80
N ARG A 98 -4.24 -8.62 -14.10
CA ARG A 98 -4.99 -9.61 -14.90
C ARG A 98 -4.22 -10.92 -15.07
N TYR A 99 -2.90 -10.85 -15.20
CA TYR A 99 -2.05 -12.04 -15.22
C TYR A 99 -2.12 -12.78 -13.88
N ALA A 100 -2.08 -12.07 -12.74
CA ALA A 100 -2.24 -12.66 -11.42
C ALA A 100 -3.62 -13.31 -11.22
N GLU A 101 -4.68 -12.61 -11.63
CA GLU A 101 -6.06 -13.11 -11.61
C GLU A 101 -6.22 -14.42 -12.39
N ALA A 102 -5.58 -14.54 -13.56
CA ALA A 102 -5.70 -15.71 -14.41
C ALA A 102 -5.22 -17.01 -13.73
N HIS A 103 -4.18 -16.96 -12.89
CA HIS A 103 -3.69 -18.16 -12.17
C HIS A 103 -4.33 -18.33 -10.79
N LEU A 104 -4.77 -17.24 -10.14
CA LEU A 104 -5.50 -17.31 -8.87
C LEU A 104 -6.98 -17.67 -9.02
N GLY A 105 -7.52 -17.58 -10.24
CA GLY A 105 -8.90 -17.91 -10.56
C GLY A 105 -9.94 -16.90 -10.04
N GLN A 106 -9.50 -15.72 -9.61
CA GLN A 106 -10.37 -14.65 -9.11
C GLN A 106 -9.65 -13.29 -9.17
N ALA A 107 -10.42 -12.22 -9.32
CA ALA A 107 -9.93 -10.85 -9.22
C ALA A 107 -9.44 -10.55 -7.79
N ILE A 108 -8.15 -10.75 -7.50
CA ILE A 108 -7.53 -10.50 -6.19
C ILE A 108 -6.08 -10.08 -6.39
N MET A 109 -5.55 -9.29 -5.46
CA MET A 109 -4.16 -8.80 -5.51
C MET A 109 -3.26 -9.61 -4.57
N PRO A 110 -2.43 -10.56 -5.09
CA PRO A 110 -1.28 -11.07 -4.34
C PRO A 110 -0.21 -9.99 -4.25
N ILE A 111 0.80 -10.14 -3.40
CA ILE A 111 1.85 -9.10 -3.24
C ILE A 111 2.78 -8.94 -4.47
N SER A 112 2.83 -9.96 -5.34
CA SER A 112 3.63 -10.03 -6.57
C SER A 112 2.91 -10.88 -7.64
N PRO A 113 3.17 -10.66 -8.95
CA PRO A 113 2.37 -11.24 -10.05
C PRO A 113 2.19 -12.75 -10.02
N SER A 114 3.23 -13.51 -9.66
CA SER A 114 3.17 -14.98 -9.60
C SER A 114 3.03 -15.54 -8.18
N ARG A 115 2.92 -14.70 -7.16
CA ARG A 115 2.78 -15.18 -5.78
C ARG A 115 1.35 -15.64 -5.51
N ARG A 116 1.24 -16.65 -4.65
CA ARG A 116 -0.04 -17.03 -4.02
C ARG A 116 -0.51 -15.91 -3.09
N MET A 117 -1.76 -15.99 -2.67
CA MET A 117 -2.25 -15.19 -1.55
C MET A 117 -1.60 -15.65 -0.23
N ASP A 118 -1.11 -14.69 0.55
CA ASP A 118 -0.63 -14.82 1.92
C ASP A 118 -0.78 -13.46 2.64
N SER A 119 -0.28 -13.35 3.87
CA SER A 119 -0.37 -12.12 4.66
C SER A 119 0.35 -10.92 4.02
N ALA A 120 1.38 -11.14 3.17
CA ALA A 120 2.09 -10.05 2.51
C ALA A 120 1.21 -9.27 1.53
N ALA A 121 0.08 -9.84 1.08
CA ALA A 121 -0.91 -9.13 0.27
C ALA A 121 -1.49 -7.87 0.94
N VAL A 122 -1.31 -7.68 2.25
CA VAL A 122 -1.61 -6.41 2.95
C VAL A 122 -0.89 -5.21 2.33
N GLY A 123 0.26 -5.41 1.69
CA GLY A 123 0.94 -4.37 0.93
C GLY A 123 0.12 -3.82 -0.22
N CYS A 124 -0.71 -4.66 -0.86
CA CYS A 124 -1.56 -4.23 -1.96
C CYS A 124 -2.68 -3.28 -1.53
N LEU A 125 -2.94 -3.13 -0.23
CA LEU A 125 -3.90 -2.13 0.25
C LEU A 125 -3.43 -0.71 -0.04
N SER A 126 -2.12 -0.50 -0.25
CA SER A 126 -1.57 0.78 -0.70
C SER A 126 -2.23 1.27 -1.98
N ALA A 127 -2.74 0.37 -2.83
CA ALA A 127 -3.48 0.73 -4.03
C ALA A 127 -4.69 1.65 -3.75
N TYR A 128 -5.30 1.52 -2.57
CA TYR A 128 -6.34 2.43 -2.10
C TYR A 128 -5.86 3.33 -0.98
N TYR A 129 -5.35 2.79 0.14
CA TYR A 129 -4.85 3.59 1.26
C TYR A 129 -3.38 3.26 1.54
N PRO A 130 -2.47 4.25 1.48
CA PRO A 130 -2.74 5.67 1.36
C PRO A 130 -2.78 6.22 -0.08
N CYS A 131 -2.34 5.46 -1.10
CA CYS A 131 -2.01 6.02 -2.41
C CYS A 131 -3.22 6.46 -3.25
N ARG A 132 -4.40 5.88 -3.03
CA ARG A 132 -5.66 6.19 -3.75
C ARG A 132 -5.52 6.11 -5.27
N VAL A 133 -4.74 5.15 -5.76
CA VAL A 133 -4.56 4.90 -7.20
C VAL A 133 -5.71 4.09 -7.78
N TYR A 134 -6.39 3.29 -6.96
CA TYR A 134 -7.67 2.67 -7.25
C TYR A 134 -8.77 3.16 -6.31
N ALA A 135 -10.02 2.98 -6.75
CA ALA A 135 -11.20 3.28 -5.95
C ALA A 135 -11.37 2.29 -4.78
N TYR A 136 -12.11 2.72 -3.76
CA TYR A 136 -12.37 1.90 -2.56
C TYR A 136 -13.20 0.65 -2.85
N ASP A 137 -13.94 0.63 -3.97
CA ASP A 137 -14.82 -0.44 -4.43
C ASP A 137 -14.22 -1.24 -5.60
N ASP A 138 -12.92 -1.08 -5.89
CA ASP A 138 -12.23 -1.95 -6.84
C ASP A 138 -12.36 -3.43 -6.40
N GLN A 139 -12.93 -4.27 -7.26
CA GLN A 139 -13.26 -5.65 -6.91
C GLN A 139 -12.03 -6.45 -6.43
N ARG A 140 -10.85 -6.17 -6.99
CA ARG A 140 -9.59 -6.83 -6.60
C ARG A 140 -9.22 -6.46 -5.16
N LEU A 141 -9.36 -5.18 -4.81
CA LEU A 141 -9.15 -4.67 -3.47
C LEU A 141 -10.15 -5.27 -2.47
N LEU A 142 -11.44 -5.28 -2.80
CA LEU A 142 -12.49 -5.85 -1.95
C LEU A 142 -12.18 -7.32 -1.62
N ASN A 143 -11.79 -8.10 -2.64
CA ASN A 143 -11.43 -9.51 -2.47
C ASN A 143 -10.14 -9.68 -1.65
N THR A 144 -9.13 -8.82 -1.82
CA THR A 144 -7.91 -8.84 -1.01
C THR A 144 -8.21 -8.52 0.46
N VAL A 145 -8.99 -7.48 0.75
CA VAL A 145 -9.39 -7.12 2.13
C VAL A 145 -10.17 -8.25 2.78
N LYS A 146 -11.11 -8.86 2.05
CA LYS A 146 -11.86 -10.03 2.50
C LYS A 146 -10.93 -11.20 2.83
N TYR A 147 -10.02 -11.55 1.93
CA TYR A 147 -9.05 -12.62 2.15
C TYR A 147 -8.21 -12.38 3.42
N LEU A 148 -7.62 -11.18 3.56
CA LEU A 148 -6.79 -10.84 4.71
C LEU A 148 -7.58 -10.95 6.01
N HIS A 149 -8.84 -10.49 6.01
CA HIS A 149 -9.68 -10.57 7.19
C HIS A 149 -10.12 -12.01 7.52
N GLU A 150 -10.42 -12.84 6.53
CA GLU A 150 -10.88 -14.21 6.75
C GLU A 150 -9.74 -15.19 7.07
N LYS A 151 -8.53 -14.93 6.55
CA LYS A 151 -7.41 -15.88 6.59
C LYS A 151 -6.26 -15.44 7.48
N CYS A 152 -6.08 -14.14 7.69
CA CYS A 152 -4.93 -13.60 8.42
C CYS A 152 -5.33 -12.92 9.74
N PHE A 153 -6.61 -12.75 10.05
CA PHE A 153 -7.00 -12.24 11.37
C PHE A 153 -7.01 -13.35 12.41
N ILE A 154 -6.35 -13.09 13.54
CA ILE A 154 -6.32 -13.99 14.70
C ILE A 154 -6.73 -13.18 15.93
N LYS A 155 -7.80 -13.59 16.62
CA LYS A 155 -8.30 -12.90 17.84
C LYS A 155 -8.53 -11.38 17.64
N GLY A 156 -8.97 -10.97 16.45
CA GLY A 156 -9.35 -9.58 16.14
C GLY A 156 -8.25 -8.71 15.52
N GLY A 157 -6.99 -9.15 15.50
CA GLY A 157 -5.87 -8.42 14.87
C GLY A 157 -5.35 -9.12 13.62
N PHE A 158 -4.82 -8.34 12.67
CA PHE A 158 -4.15 -8.89 11.48
C PHE A 158 -2.79 -9.48 11.87
N PHE A 159 -2.65 -10.79 11.73
CA PHE A 159 -1.42 -11.53 11.99
C PHE A 159 -0.58 -11.63 10.72
N HIS A 160 0.63 -11.10 10.78
CA HIS A 160 1.57 -11.08 9.67
C HIS A 160 2.67 -12.14 9.85
N ASP A 161 2.53 -13.26 9.13
CA ASP A 161 3.33 -14.47 9.32
C ASP A 161 4.61 -14.54 8.49
N VAL A 162 4.83 -13.60 7.55
CA VAL A 162 6.01 -13.61 6.68
C VAL A 162 7.28 -13.18 7.41
N ASN A 163 7.30 -11.96 7.98
CA ASN A 163 8.49 -11.43 8.65
C ASN A 163 8.25 -10.99 10.11
N HIS A 164 7.03 -10.56 10.47
CA HIS A 164 6.80 -10.03 11.81
C HIS A 164 6.54 -11.12 12.86
N SER A 165 5.94 -12.24 12.45
CA SER A 165 5.48 -13.30 13.35
C SER A 165 4.60 -12.76 14.49
N GLY A 166 3.79 -11.73 14.19
CA GLY A 166 3.02 -10.96 15.16
C GLY A 166 1.87 -10.18 14.52
N TYR A 167 1.09 -9.51 15.35
CA TYR A 167 0.03 -8.63 14.86
C TYR A 167 0.63 -7.34 14.32
N GLY A 168 0.54 -7.08 13.02
CA GLY A 168 1.02 -5.84 12.42
C GLY A 168 0.08 -4.69 12.75
N THR A 169 0.57 -3.68 13.47
CA THR A 169 -0.31 -2.67 14.10
C THR A 169 -0.83 -1.65 13.09
N TYR A 170 0.06 -0.93 12.42
CA TYR A 170 -0.32 -0.02 11.32
C TYR A 170 -0.93 -0.78 10.13
N LEU A 171 -0.49 -2.02 9.88
CA LEU A 171 -1.08 -2.91 8.86
C LEU A 171 -2.54 -3.27 9.19
N THR A 172 -2.86 -3.52 10.46
CA THR A 172 -4.24 -3.69 10.94
C THR A 172 -5.05 -2.41 10.69
N MET A 173 -4.46 -1.23 10.92
CA MET A 173 -5.12 0.06 10.65
C MET A 173 -5.34 0.30 9.14
N HIS A 174 -4.42 -0.11 8.27
CA HIS A 174 -4.62 -0.02 6.81
C HIS A 174 -5.85 -0.84 6.36
N ILE A 175 -6.06 -2.02 6.95
CA ILE A 175 -7.27 -2.82 6.70
C ILE A 175 -8.53 -2.10 7.19
N ALA A 176 -8.46 -1.43 8.35
CA ALA A 176 -9.56 -0.58 8.82
C ALA A 176 -9.84 0.60 7.88
N GLN A 177 -8.81 1.23 7.31
CA GLN A 177 -8.96 2.31 6.33
C GLN A 177 -9.70 1.85 5.07
N CYS A 178 -9.42 0.63 4.59
CA CYS A 178 -10.21 0.02 3.52
C CYS A 178 -11.68 -0.16 3.92
N TYR A 179 -11.94 -0.64 5.14
CA TYR A 179 -13.32 -0.78 5.64
C TYR A 179 -14.05 0.56 5.83
N ILE A 180 -13.35 1.63 6.18
CA ILE A 180 -13.92 3.00 6.18
C ILE A 180 -14.39 3.37 4.78
N GLY A 181 -13.55 3.16 3.75
CA GLY A 181 -13.94 3.40 2.36
C GLY A 181 -15.20 2.60 1.95
N GLN A 182 -15.29 1.36 2.43
CA GLN A 182 -16.43 0.47 2.22
C GLN A 182 -17.64 0.76 3.14
N ARG A 183 -17.59 1.80 4.00
CA ARG A 183 -18.61 2.14 4.99
C ARG A 183 -18.99 0.95 5.89
N SER A 184 -18.01 0.14 6.27
CA SER A 184 -18.20 -1.09 7.04
C SER A 184 -17.93 -0.87 8.53
N ALA A 185 -18.83 -1.35 9.39
CA ALA A 185 -18.68 -1.32 10.84
C ALA A 185 -17.45 -2.08 11.35
N LYS A 186 -16.86 -2.97 10.53
CA LYS A 186 -15.61 -3.69 10.86
C LYS A 186 -14.45 -2.76 11.17
N ALA A 187 -14.45 -1.53 10.65
CA ALA A 187 -13.45 -0.54 11.01
C ALA A 187 -13.50 -0.18 12.51
N ILE A 188 -14.70 -0.12 13.09
CA ILE A 188 -14.91 0.14 14.53
C ILE A 188 -14.44 -1.04 15.36
N ASP A 189 -14.72 -2.28 14.92
CA ASP A 189 -14.24 -3.48 15.61
C ASP A 189 -12.70 -3.52 15.68
N ILE A 190 -12.05 -3.15 14.58
CA ILE A 190 -10.59 -3.05 14.50
C ILE A 190 -10.06 -1.96 15.44
N LEU A 191 -10.69 -0.78 15.47
CA LEU A 191 -10.31 0.28 16.41
C LEU A 191 -10.46 -0.19 17.87
N GLY A 192 -11.56 -0.86 18.21
CA GLY A 192 -11.77 -1.43 19.53
C GLY A 192 -10.68 -2.44 19.91
N TRP A 193 -10.28 -3.30 18.96
CA TRP A 193 -9.16 -4.22 19.17
C TRP A 193 -7.83 -3.47 19.40
N LEU A 194 -7.52 -2.46 18.59
CA LEU A 194 -6.29 -1.65 18.72
C LEU A 194 -6.20 -0.98 20.10
N LEU A 195 -7.30 -0.37 20.57
CA LEU A 195 -7.35 0.26 21.89
C LEU A 195 -7.17 -0.75 23.02
N LYS A 196 -7.69 -1.97 22.87
CA LYS A 196 -7.56 -3.04 23.86
C LYS A 196 -6.12 -3.56 23.99
N VAL A 197 -5.34 -3.54 22.90
CA VAL A 197 -3.96 -4.04 22.88
C VAL A 197 -2.91 -2.93 22.97
N ALA A 198 -3.33 -1.70 23.25
CA ALA A 198 -2.42 -0.57 23.45
C ALA A 198 -1.54 -0.79 24.70
N SER A 199 -0.31 -0.28 24.66
CA SER A 199 0.54 -0.20 25.84
C SER A 199 -0.06 0.73 26.90
N PRO A 200 0.43 0.72 28.15
CA PRO A 200 0.02 1.70 29.17
C PRO A 200 0.26 3.17 28.77
N THR A 201 1.16 3.41 27.81
CA THR A 201 1.45 4.73 27.24
C THR A 201 0.59 5.07 26.02
N TRP A 202 -0.41 4.24 25.68
CA TRP A 202 -1.25 4.38 24.49
C TRP A 202 -0.45 4.37 23.17
N CYS A 203 0.59 3.54 23.14
CA CYS A 203 1.42 3.28 21.97
C CYS A 203 1.32 1.82 21.54
N TRP A 204 1.83 1.54 20.34
CA TRP A 204 1.93 0.18 19.82
C TRP A 204 3.35 -0.07 19.30
N PRO A 205 3.88 -1.28 19.47
CA PRO A 205 5.05 -1.70 18.74
C PRO A 205 4.72 -1.89 17.26
N GLU A 206 5.73 -2.07 16.41
CA GLU A 206 5.51 -2.38 14.99
C GLU A 206 4.68 -3.67 14.81
N ALA A 207 5.06 -4.71 15.56
CA ALA A 207 4.24 -5.90 15.69
C ALA A 207 4.10 -6.39 17.14
N ILE A 208 2.89 -6.84 17.47
CA ILE A 208 2.52 -7.34 18.80
C ILE A 208 2.63 -8.86 18.82
N HIS A 209 3.35 -9.42 19.78
CA HIS A 209 3.47 -10.86 19.99
C HIS A 209 2.12 -11.47 20.40
N PRO A 210 1.65 -12.56 19.75
CA PRO A 210 0.28 -13.05 19.89
C PRO A 210 -0.05 -13.69 21.24
N ARG A 211 0.97 -14.02 22.06
CA ARG A 211 0.79 -14.64 23.38
C ARG A 211 1.01 -13.67 24.53
N THR A 212 2.01 -12.82 24.42
CA THR A 212 2.41 -11.92 25.52
C THR A 212 1.76 -10.55 25.39
N LEU A 213 1.26 -10.19 24.20
CA LEU A 213 0.73 -8.87 23.85
C LEU A 213 1.75 -7.72 24.04
N GLY A 214 3.04 -8.05 24.20
CA GLY A 214 4.15 -7.11 24.08
C GLY A 214 4.67 -7.01 22.64
N GLY A 215 5.75 -6.26 22.42
CA GLY A 215 6.40 -6.19 21.11
C GLY A 215 7.12 -7.50 20.73
N THR A 216 7.17 -7.80 19.43
CA THR A 216 7.94 -8.95 18.90
C THR A 216 9.02 -8.57 17.88
N ILE A 217 8.84 -7.49 17.14
CA ILE A 217 9.80 -6.94 16.19
C ILE A 217 9.57 -5.44 16.05
N GLY A 218 10.59 -4.74 15.55
CA GLY A 218 10.52 -3.32 15.24
C GLY A 218 10.60 -2.42 16.46
N ASP A 219 10.15 -1.19 16.27
CA ASP A 219 10.13 -0.19 17.34
C ASP A 219 9.09 -0.54 18.41
N GLY A 220 9.41 -0.30 19.68
CA GLY A 220 8.47 -0.46 20.78
C GLY A 220 7.38 0.62 20.80
N HIS A 221 7.74 1.86 20.43
CA HIS A 221 6.81 2.96 20.16
C HIS A 221 6.91 3.30 18.66
N HIS A 222 6.14 2.59 17.84
CA HIS A 222 6.28 2.71 16.39
C HIS A 222 5.61 3.98 15.86
N GLY A 223 6.42 4.87 15.27
CA GLY A 223 5.97 6.19 14.84
C GLY A 223 4.86 6.15 13.78
N TRP A 224 4.91 5.20 12.84
CA TRP A 224 3.84 5.08 11.84
C TRP A 224 2.54 4.58 12.46
N ALA A 225 2.61 3.69 13.45
CA ALA A 225 1.39 3.20 14.12
C ALA A 225 0.69 4.34 14.88
N ALA A 226 1.46 5.21 15.54
CA ALA A 226 0.91 6.40 16.18
C ALA A 226 0.28 7.37 15.15
N ALA A 227 0.95 7.61 14.03
CA ALA A 227 0.43 8.47 12.97
C ALA A 227 -0.84 7.90 12.31
N ASP A 228 -0.86 6.60 12.02
CA ASP A 228 -2.02 5.94 11.42
C ASP A 228 -3.23 5.90 12.35
N LEU A 229 -3.05 5.85 13.67
CA LEU A 229 -4.18 6.00 14.58
C LEU A 229 -4.84 7.37 14.43
N CYS A 230 -4.05 8.45 14.38
CA CYS A 230 -4.56 9.80 14.17
C CYS A 230 -5.31 9.91 12.83
N LEU A 231 -4.75 9.31 11.77
CA LEU A 231 -5.38 9.27 10.45
C LEU A 231 -6.64 8.40 10.43
N LEU A 232 -6.66 7.29 11.17
CA LEU A 232 -7.81 6.40 11.29
C LEU A 232 -8.97 7.12 11.96
N ILE A 233 -8.74 7.72 13.13
CA ILE A 233 -9.75 8.51 13.85
C ILE A 233 -10.25 9.65 12.95
N ARG A 234 -9.33 10.41 12.33
CA ARG A 234 -9.72 11.50 11.42
C ARG A 234 -10.63 11.01 10.29
N ASN A 235 -10.36 9.86 9.70
CA ASN A 235 -11.13 9.35 8.56
C ASN A 235 -12.46 8.68 8.97
N MET A 236 -12.64 8.37 10.27
CA MET A 236 -13.91 7.87 10.81
C MET A 236 -14.92 8.97 11.15
N LEU A 237 -14.45 10.20 11.37
CA LEU A 237 -15.26 11.39 11.67
C LEU A 237 -15.84 12.00 10.38
#